data_AF-A0A376DEC4-F1
#
_entry.id   AF-A0A376DEC4-F1
#
_cell.length_a   1.000
_cell.length_b   1.000
_cell.length_c   1.000
_cell.angle_alpha   90.00
_cell.angle_beta   90.00
_cell.angle_gamma   90.00
#
_symmetry.space_group_name_H-M   'P 1'
#
loop_
_entity.id
_entity.type
_entity.pdbx_description
1 polymer ?
#
loop_
_entity_poly.entity_id
_entity_poly.type
_entity_poly.pdbx_seq_one_letter_code
_entity_poly.pdbx_strand_id
1 'polypeptide(L)'
;MLLENNKLLEEQRLTQRTQFDLEMMNELGYCSGIENYSRFLSGRGPGEPPPTLFDYLPADGLLVVDESHVTIPQIGGMYRGDRARKETLVEYGFRLPSALDNRPLKFEEFEALAPQTIYVSATPGNYELEKSGGDVVDQVVRPTGLLDPIIEVRASGNTGG
;
A
#
# COMPACT_ATOMS: atom_id res chain seq x y z
N MET A 1 -15.05 9.27 -23.08
CA MET A 1 -15.54 8.65 -21.83
C MET A 1 -16.55 9.49 -21.06
N LEU A 2 -16.22 10.69 -20.52
CA LEU A 2 -17.22 11.47 -19.74
C LEU A 2 -18.31 12.11 -20.63
N LEU A 3 -17.92 12.77 -21.72
CA LEU A 3 -18.86 13.36 -22.69
C LEU A 3 -19.76 12.32 -23.34
N GLU A 4 -19.19 11.18 -23.71
CA GLU A 4 -19.93 10.03 -24.29
C GLU A 4 -20.97 9.46 -23.32
N ASN A 5 -20.77 9.62 -22.01
CA ASN A 5 -21.68 9.17 -20.96
C ASN A 5 -22.61 10.30 -20.46
N ASN A 6 -22.71 11.44 -21.16
CA ASN A 6 -23.48 12.63 -20.75
C ASN A 6 -23.12 13.18 -19.35
N LYS A 7 -21.89 12.93 -18.87
CA LYS A 7 -21.37 13.45 -17.58
C LYS A 7 -20.75 14.83 -17.74
N LEU A 8 -21.56 15.82 -18.11
CA LEU A 8 -21.11 17.18 -18.46
C LEU A 8 -20.49 17.94 -17.28
N LEU A 9 -21.02 17.77 -16.07
CA LEU A 9 -20.51 18.45 -14.88
C LEU A 9 -19.13 17.90 -14.47
N GLU A 10 -18.96 16.58 -14.52
CA GLU A 10 -17.70 15.90 -14.27
C GLU A 10 -16.65 16.29 -15.30
N GLU A 11 -17.02 16.42 -16.57
CA GLU A 11 -16.11 16.88 -17.61
C GLU A 11 -15.66 18.32 -17.35
N GLN A 12 -16.60 19.24 -17.12
CA GLN A 12 -16.27 20.63 -16.84
C GLN A 12 -15.31 20.74 -15.64
N ARG A 13 -15.62 19.99 -14.56
CA ARG A 13 -14.79 19.93 -13.35
C ARG A 13 -13.37 19.43 -13.66
N LEU A 14 -13.27 18.34 -14.41
CA LEU A 14 -12.00 17.74 -14.75
C LEU A 14 -11.15 18.67 -15.62
N THR A 15 -11.78 19.29 -16.62
CA THR A 15 -11.12 20.22 -17.56
C THR A 15 -10.60 21.45 -16.83
N GLN A 16 -11.43 22.11 -16.01
CA GLN A 16 -10.99 23.28 -15.23
C GLN A 16 -9.82 22.93 -14.29
N ARG A 17 -9.91 21.81 -13.56
CA ARG A 17 -8.85 21.41 -12.63
C ARG A 17 -7.55 21.08 -13.36
N THR A 18 -7.63 20.32 -14.45
CA THR A 18 -6.45 19.88 -15.20
C THR A 18 -5.76 21.06 -15.88
N GLN A 19 -6.52 22.00 -16.46
CA GLN A 19 -5.97 23.21 -17.07
C GLN A 19 -5.25 24.09 -16.04
N PHE A 20 -5.89 24.32 -14.89
CA PHE A 20 -5.25 25.06 -13.80
C PHE A 20 -3.97 24.37 -13.30
N ASP A 21 -3.99 23.06 -13.08
CA ASP A 21 -2.80 22.32 -12.64
C ASP A 21 -1.67 22.39 -13.69
N LEU A 22 -2.00 22.37 -14.99
CA LEU A 22 -1.04 22.53 -16.10
C LEU A 22 -0.45 23.94 -16.16
N GLU A 23 -1.26 24.98 -15.99
CA GLU A 23 -0.79 26.37 -15.89
C GLU A 23 0.19 26.53 -14.71
N MET A 24 -0.17 26.00 -13.54
CA MET A 24 0.69 26.05 -12.36
C MET A 24 2.03 25.31 -12.57
N MET A 25 2.01 24.15 -13.23
CA MET A 25 3.24 23.43 -13.58
C MET A 25 4.11 24.21 -14.58
N ASN A 26 3.52 24.89 -15.56
CA ASN A 26 4.26 25.68 -16.54
C ASN A 26 4.87 26.95 -15.93
N GLU A 27 4.13 27.66 -15.07
CA GLU A 27 4.55 28.95 -14.51
C GLU A 27 5.45 28.80 -13.28
N LEU A 28 5.17 27.82 -12.41
CA LEU A 28 5.85 27.66 -11.12
C LEU A 28 6.71 26.40 -11.01
N GLY A 29 6.60 25.47 -11.97
CA GLY A 29 7.27 24.17 -11.92
C GLY A 29 6.61 23.15 -10.98
N TYR A 30 5.48 23.49 -10.34
CA TYR A 30 4.72 22.57 -9.49
C TYR A 30 3.23 22.93 -9.41
N CYS A 31 2.40 21.98 -8.98
CA CYS A 31 0.99 22.20 -8.64
C CYS A 31 0.59 21.43 -7.38
N SER A 32 -0.55 21.78 -6.78
CA SER A 32 -1.07 21.06 -5.63
C SER A 32 -1.69 19.72 -6.06
N GLY A 33 -1.13 18.63 -5.55
CA GLY A 33 -1.50 17.28 -5.95
C GLY A 33 -0.73 16.79 -7.19
N ILE A 34 0.49 17.28 -7.41
CA ILE A 34 1.34 16.92 -8.55
C ILE A 34 1.56 15.40 -8.68
N GLU A 35 1.51 14.67 -7.57
CA GLU A 35 1.63 13.21 -7.55
C GLU A 35 0.54 12.50 -8.37
N ASN A 36 -0.60 13.14 -8.65
CA ASN A 36 -1.64 12.58 -9.51
C ASN A 36 -1.23 12.53 -11.00
N TYR A 37 -0.12 13.18 -11.35
CA TYR A 37 0.52 13.15 -12.67
C TYR A 37 1.80 12.29 -12.67
N SER A 38 2.08 11.54 -11.59
CA SER A 38 3.34 10.81 -11.39
C SER A 38 3.71 9.91 -12.56
N ARG A 39 2.74 9.25 -13.21
CA ARG A 39 2.99 8.43 -14.41
C ARG A 39 3.75 9.21 -15.50
N PHE A 40 3.26 10.41 -15.81
CA PHE A 40 3.86 11.25 -16.85
C PHE A 40 5.21 11.80 -16.42
N LEU A 41 5.36 12.15 -15.14
CA LEU A 41 6.58 12.73 -14.59
C LEU A 41 7.70 11.71 -14.39
N SER A 42 7.35 10.43 -14.17
CA SER A 42 8.31 9.33 -13.96
C SER A 42 8.61 8.53 -15.24
N GLY A 43 7.95 8.83 -16.36
CA GLY A 43 8.15 8.11 -17.62
C GLY A 43 7.59 6.68 -17.64
N ARG A 44 6.71 6.33 -16.69
CA ARG A 44 6.08 5.00 -16.58
C ARG A 44 4.92 4.84 -17.56
N GLY A 45 4.71 3.60 -18.00
CA GLY A 45 3.55 3.21 -18.81
C GLY A 45 2.25 3.13 -17.98
N PRO A 46 1.07 3.16 -18.63
CA PRO A 46 -0.21 2.91 -17.94
C PRO A 46 -0.22 1.54 -17.24
N GLY A 47 -0.61 1.50 -15.98
CA GLY A 47 -0.67 0.29 -15.17
C GLY A 47 0.66 -0.20 -14.59
N GLU A 48 1.81 0.32 -15.05
CA GLU A 48 3.13 -0.01 -14.49
C GLU A 48 3.22 0.38 -13.00
N PRO A 49 4.04 -0.35 -12.21
CA PRO A 49 4.25 0.02 -10.82
C PRO A 49 4.92 1.41 -10.73
N PRO A 50 4.42 2.29 -9.86
CA PRO A 50 5.04 3.59 -9.66
C PRO A 50 6.38 3.43 -8.93
N PRO A 51 7.30 4.41 -9.06
CA PRO A 51 8.49 4.45 -8.22
C PRO A 51 8.13 4.50 -6.74
N THR A 52 8.84 3.73 -5.93
CA THR A 52 8.70 3.64 -4.48
C THR A 52 10.05 3.80 -3.80
N LEU A 53 10.11 3.66 -2.48
CA LEU A 53 11.38 3.66 -1.75
C LEU A 53 12.33 2.54 -2.20
N PHE A 54 11.81 1.40 -2.67
CA PHE A 54 12.63 0.30 -3.18
C PHE A 54 13.56 0.72 -4.32
N ASP A 55 13.12 1.62 -5.20
CA ASP A 55 13.92 2.11 -6.33
C ASP A 55 15.16 2.94 -5.90
N TYR A 56 15.19 3.41 -4.65
CA TYR A 56 16.26 4.25 -4.11
C TYR A 56 17.22 3.49 -3.18
N LEU A 57 16.89 2.24 -2.84
CA LEU A 57 17.70 1.40 -1.96
C LEU A 57 18.64 0.50 -2.78
N PRO A 58 19.78 0.07 -2.20
CA PRO A 58 20.63 -0.92 -2.83
C PRO A 58 19.87 -2.21 -3.15
N ALA A 59 20.15 -2.82 -4.30
CA ALA A 59 19.50 -4.07 -4.72
C ALA A 59 19.79 -5.25 -3.78
N ASP A 60 20.90 -5.18 -3.04
CA ASP A 60 21.33 -6.12 -2.00
C ASP A 60 20.95 -5.65 -0.58
N GLY A 61 20.02 -4.71 -0.46
CA GLY A 61 19.51 -4.26 0.82
C GLY A 61 18.83 -5.37 1.62
N LEU A 62 18.72 -5.18 2.93
CA LEU A 62 17.98 -6.06 3.84
C LEU A 62 16.65 -5.41 4.19
N LEU A 63 15.55 -6.12 3.97
CA LEU A 63 14.23 -5.70 4.42
C LEU A 63 13.91 -6.35 5.76
N VAL A 64 13.46 -5.56 6.74
CA VAL A 64 12.94 -6.08 8.00
C VAL A 64 11.47 -5.67 8.12
N VAL A 65 10.60 -6.66 8.27
CA VAL A 65 9.15 -6.46 8.40
C VAL A 65 8.77 -6.78 9.84
N ASP A 66 8.62 -5.72 10.63
CA ASP A 66 8.13 -5.82 12.01
C ASP A 66 6.63 -6.12 12.06
N GLU A 67 6.22 -6.80 13.12
CA GLU A 67 4.88 -7.38 13.30
C GLU A 67 4.32 -7.98 12.00
N SER A 68 5.11 -8.86 11.37
CA SER A 68 4.87 -9.34 9.99
C SER A 68 3.47 -9.91 9.77
N HIS A 69 2.91 -10.58 10.79
CA HIS A 69 1.58 -11.17 10.77
C HIS A 69 0.45 -10.15 10.55
N VAL A 70 0.70 -8.86 10.81
CA VAL A 70 -0.20 -7.74 10.54
C VAL A 70 0.29 -6.95 9.32
N THR A 71 1.58 -6.67 9.24
CA THR A 71 2.16 -5.81 8.20
C THR A 71 2.02 -6.42 6.80
N ILE A 72 2.18 -7.74 6.65
CA ILE A 72 2.05 -8.42 5.35
C ILE A 72 0.60 -8.36 4.82
N PRO A 73 -0.44 -8.74 5.59
CA PRO A 73 -1.83 -8.52 5.17
C PRO A 73 -2.14 -7.05 4.86
N GLN A 74 -1.58 -6.11 5.63
CA GLN A 74 -1.77 -4.69 5.36
C GLN A 74 -1.24 -4.30 3.98
N ILE A 75 0.01 -4.65 3.64
CA ILE A 75 0.60 -4.42 2.32
C ILE A 75 -0.29 -5.02 1.22
N GLY A 76 -0.77 -6.24 1.41
CA GLY A 76 -1.67 -6.91 0.46
C GLY A 76 -3.01 -6.20 0.25
N GLY A 77 -3.48 -5.45 1.25
CA GLY A 77 -4.73 -4.67 1.19
C GLY A 77 -4.58 -3.26 0.60
N MET A 78 -3.38 -2.68 0.63
CA MET A 78 -3.17 -1.25 0.31
C MET A 78 -3.64 -0.87 -1.08
N TYR A 79 -3.28 -1.65 -2.11
CA TYR A 79 -3.65 -1.35 -3.49
C TYR A 79 -5.18 -1.28 -3.68
N ARG A 80 -5.92 -2.26 -3.14
CA ARG A 80 -7.38 -2.34 -3.32
C ARG A 80 -8.08 -1.18 -2.61
N GLY A 81 -7.64 -0.85 -1.40
CA GLY A 81 -8.19 0.27 -0.64
C GLY A 81 -7.94 1.62 -1.32
N ASP A 82 -6.72 1.86 -1.80
CA ASP A 82 -6.38 3.07 -2.53
C ASP A 82 -7.13 3.19 -3.85
N ARG A 83 -7.20 2.08 -4.60
CA ARG A 83 -7.87 2.03 -5.90
C ARG A 83 -9.36 2.35 -5.79
N ALA A 84 -10.08 1.75 -4.84
CA ALA A 84 -11.50 2.01 -4.65
C ALA A 84 -11.79 3.51 -4.40
N ARG A 85 -10.98 4.16 -3.56
CA ARG A 85 -11.08 5.59 -3.28
C ARG A 85 -10.78 6.45 -4.51
N LYS A 86 -9.73 6.10 -5.27
CA LYS A 86 -9.33 6.86 -6.47
C LYS A 86 -10.29 6.67 -7.64
N GLU A 87 -10.88 5.49 -7.80
CA GLU A 87 -11.89 5.22 -8.82
C GLU A 87 -13.09 6.16 -8.67
N THR A 88 -13.54 6.42 -7.43
CA THR A 88 -14.59 7.42 -7.16
C THR A 88 -14.17 8.83 -7.62
N LEU A 89 -12.93 9.26 -7.35
CA LEU A 89 -12.45 10.58 -7.80
C LEU A 89 -12.41 10.70 -9.33
N VAL A 90 -12.02 9.63 -10.02
CA VAL A 90 -12.01 9.58 -11.49
C VAL A 90 -13.43 9.56 -12.05
N GLU A 91 -14.31 8.76 -11.46
CA GLU A 91 -15.71 8.61 -11.90
C GLU A 91 -16.48 9.94 -11.85
N TYR A 92 -16.21 10.75 -10.82
CA TYR A 92 -16.81 12.06 -10.63
C TYR A 92 -15.93 13.20 -11.16
N GLY A 93 -14.96 12.94 -12.03
CA GLY A 93 -14.21 14.00 -12.75
C GLY A 93 -13.36 14.91 -11.86
N PHE A 94 -12.95 14.46 -10.67
CA PHE A 94 -12.00 15.19 -9.83
C PHE A 94 -10.56 14.95 -10.24
N ARG A 95 -10.26 13.80 -10.86
CA ARG A 95 -8.93 13.40 -11.31
C ARG A 95 -8.98 12.69 -12.66
N LEU A 96 -7.90 12.81 -13.43
CA LEU A 96 -7.71 12.04 -14.66
C LEU A 96 -7.59 10.53 -14.34
N PRO A 97 -7.94 9.63 -15.29
CA PRO A 97 -7.72 8.19 -15.12
C PRO A 97 -6.27 7.82 -14.79
N SER A 98 -5.30 8.60 -15.27
CA SER A 98 -3.87 8.42 -14.95
C SER A 98 -3.53 8.54 -13.47
N ALA A 99 -4.39 9.19 -12.66
CA ALA A 99 -4.17 9.28 -11.22
C ALA A 99 -4.26 7.91 -10.53
N LEU A 100 -4.89 6.91 -11.15
CA LEU A 100 -4.89 5.52 -10.68
C LEU A 100 -3.51 4.86 -10.72
N ASP A 101 -2.60 5.38 -11.55
CA ASP A 101 -1.24 4.88 -11.68
C ASP A 101 -0.32 5.41 -10.58
N ASN A 102 -0.71 6.49 -9.88
CA ASN A 102 -0.10 6.89 -8.63
C ASN A 102 -0.70 6.08 -7.48
N ARG A 103 -0.10 4.97 -7.08
CA ARG A 103 -0.74 3.99 -6.19
C ARG A 103 0.27 3.24 -5.32
N PRO A 104 -0.17 2.57 -4.25
CA PRO A 104 0.62 1.51 -3.64
C PRO A 104 0.93 0.40 -4.65
N LEU A 105 2.01 -0.33 -4.39
CA LEU A 105 2.29 -1.58 -5.09
C LEU A 105 1.18 -2.60 -4.80
N LYS A 106 0.90 -3.44 -5.79
CA LYS A 106 0.18 -4.69 -5.55
C LYS A 106 1.09 -5.62 -4.76
N PHE A 107 0.51 -6.62 -4.11
CA PHE A 107 1.29 -7.56 -3.31
C PHE A 107 2.34 -8.29 -4.15
N GLU A 108 1.96 -8.71 -5.37
CA GLU A 108 2.86 -9.42 -6.27
C GLU A 108 4.00 -8.52 -6.79
N GLU A 109 3.74 -7.22 -6.92
CA GLU A 109 4.76 -6.22 -7.29
C GLU A 109 5.73 -5.97 -6.11
N PHE A 110 5.21 -5.95 -4.88
CA PHE A 110 6.04 -5.89 -3.68
C PHE A 110 6.91 -7.13 -3.53
N GLU A 111 6.34 -8.34 -3.69
CA GLU A 111 7.09 -9.59 -3.61
C GLU A 111 8.22 -9.68 -4.64
N ALA A 112 8.00 -9.15 -5.84
CA ALA A 112 9.02 -9.11 -6.90
C ALA A 112 10.17 -8.13 -6.59
N LEU A 113 9.93 -7.11 -5.76
CA LEU A 113 10.91 -6.09 -5.39
C LEU A 113 11.56 -6.34 -4.03
N ALA A 114 10.92 -7.10 -3.15
CA ALA A 114 11.42 -7.38 -1.82
C ALA A 114 12.76 -8.14 -1.90
N PRO A 115 13.84 -7.62 -1.31
CA PRO A 115 15.13 -8.30 -1.31
C PRO A 115 15.15 -9.39 -0.23
N GLN A 116 16.32 -9.80 0.23
CA GLN A 116 16.41 -10.65 1.43
C GLN A 116 15.62 -9.99 2.57
N THR A 117 14.69 -10.75 3.13
CA THR A 117 13.70 -10.22 4.08
C THR A 117 13.72 -11.01 5.38
N ILE A 118 13.71 -10.29 6.50
CA ILE A 118 13.50 -10.84 7.85
C ILE A 118 12.09 -10.47 8.29
N TYR A 119 11.27 -11.48 8.54
CA TYR A 119 9.95 -11.31 9.14
C TYR A 119 10.08 -11.43 10.66
N VAL A 120 9.61 -10.41 11.38
CA VAL A 120 9.65 -10.36 12.85
C VAL A 120 8.22 -10.41 13.38
N SER A 121 7.89 -11.44 14.14
CA SER A 121 6.61 -11.54 14.83
C SER A 121 6.67 -12.61 15.92
N ALA A 122 5.94 -12.40 17.02
CA ALA A 122 5.68 -13.46 18.01
C ALA A 122 4.68 -14.52 17.51
N THR A 123 3.90 -14.21 16.47
CA THR A 123 2.85 -15.06 15.91
C THR A 123 2.88 -14.97 14.38
N PRO A 124 3.95 -15.44 13.72
CA PRO A 124 4.10 -15.34 12.27
C PRO A 124 2.92 -16.00 11.53
N GLY A 125 2.45 -15.35 10.46
CA GLY A 125 1.38 -15.87 9.62
C GLY A 125 1.84 -16.98 8.67
N ASN A 126 0.89 -17.58 7.95
CA ASN A 126 1.18 -18.65 6.99
C ASN A 126 2.12 -18.20 5.88
N TYR A 127 1.98 -16.97 5.39
CA TYR A 127 2.82 -16.43 4.32
C TYR A 127 4.29 -16.42 4.72
N GLU A 128 4.59 -15.94 5.93
CA GLU A 128 5.96 -15.85 6.44
C GLU A 128 6.57 -17.23 6.68
N LEU A 129 5.79 -18.17 7.21
CA LEU A 129 6.22 -19.55 7.43
C LEU A 129 6.51 -20.27 6.09
N GLU A 130 5.66 -20.09 5.09
CA GLU A 130 5.86 -20.65 3.75
C GLU A 130 7.08 -20.02 3.05
N LYS A 131 7.21 -18.68 3.08
CA LYS A 131 8.33 -17.97 2.44
C LYS A 131 9.67 -18.26 3.07
N SER A 132 9.70 -18.46 4.39
CA SER A 132 10.93 -18.79 5.11
C SER A 132 11.35 -20.25 4.92
N GLY A 133 10.51 -21.11 4.32
CA GLY A 133 10.87 -22.51 4.03
C GLY A 133 11.22 -23.35 5.26
N GLY A 134 10.80 -22.93 6.45
CA GLY A 134 11.16 -23.55 7.73
C GLY A 134 12.39 -22.97 8.43
N ASP A 135 13.11 -22.02 7.83
CA ASP A 135 14.20 -21.28 8.48
C ASP A 135 13.64 -20.25 9.46
N VAL A 136 13.26 -20.71 10.65
CA VAL A 136 12.70 -19.90 11.73
C VAL A 136 13.69 -19.79 12.88
N VAL A 137 13.89 -18.57 13.37
CA VAL A 137 14.76 -18.28 14.53
C VAL A 137 13.91 -17.79 15.69
N ASP A 138 13.92 -18.54 16.79
CA ASP A 138 13.15 -18.21 17.99
C ASP A 138 13.97 -17.41 19.00
N GLN A 139 13.42 -16.29 19.48
CA GLN A 139 13.98 -15.50 20.59
C GLN A 139 12.97 -15.40 21.74
N VAL A 140 12.93 -16.43 22.60
CA VAL A 140 11.97 -16.51 23.73
C VAL A 140 12.52 -15.91 25.02
N VAL A 141 13.84 -15.97 25.23
CA VAL A 141 14.45 -15.50 26.47
C VAL A 141 14.49 -13.97 26.50
N ARG A 142 13.80 -13.36 27.48
CA ARG A 142 13.85 -11.91 27.70
C ARG A 142 15.13 -11.53 28.47
N PRO A 143 15.87 -10.49 28.06
CA PRO A 143 17.07 -10.02 28.78
C PRO A 143 16.83 -9.67 30.26
N THR A 144 15.60 -9.32 30.61
CA THR A 144 15.17 -8.99 31.98
C THR A 144 14.88 -10.20 32.86
N GLY A 145 14.77 -11.40 32.28
CA GLY A 145 14.35 -12.61 33.00
C GLY A 145 12.84 -12.69 33.28
N LEU A 146 12.02 -11.80 32.73
CA LEU A 146 10.56 -11.85 32.88
C LEU A 146 9.99 -13.13 32.24
N LEU A 147 9.21 -13.87 33.03
CA LEU A 147 8.52 -15.08 32.59
C LEU A 147 7.18 -14.76 31.92
N ASP A 148 6.71 -15.66 31.06
CA ASP A 148 5.35 -15.61 30.53
C ASP A 148 4.31 -15.75 31.66
N PRO A 149 3.14 -15.09 31.54
CA PRO A 149 2.12 -15.11 32.57
C PRO A 149 1.49 -16.51 32.72
N ILE A 150 1.05 -16.83 33.94
CA ILE A 150 0.24 -18.03 34.21
C ILE A 150 -1.17 -17.81 33.63
N ILE A 151 -1.68 -18.79 32.88
CA ILE A 151 -3.01 -18.76 32.28
C ILE A 151 -3.99 -19.58 33.14
N GLU A 152 -5.07 -18.97 33.62
CA GLU A 152 -6.17 -19.65 34.33
C GLU A 152 -7.46 -19.64 33.49
N VAL A 153 -8.11 -20.80 33.33
CA VAL A 153 -9.43 -20.91 32.68
C VAL A 153 -10.51 -21.03 33.76
N ARG A 154 -11.54 -20.18 33.69
CA ARG A 154 -12.68 -20.20 34.62
C ARG A 154 -13.97 -20.45 33.85
N ALA A 155 -14.89 -21.20 34.45
CA ALA A 155 -16.20 -21.43 33.85
C ALA A 155 -16.95 -20.11 33.68
N SER A 156 -17.48 -19.84 32.49
CA SER A 156 -18.53 -18.83 32.34
C SER A 156 -19.72 -19.31 33.15
N GLY A 157 -20.19 -18.53 34.13
CA GLY A 157 -21.23 -18.92 35.10
C GLY A 157 -22.64 -19.14 34.51
N ASN A 158 -22.75 -19.85 33.39
CA ASN A 158 -24.00 -20.30 32.81
C ASN A 158 -24.37 -21.64 33.44
N THR A 159 -24.81 -21.58 34.69
CA THR A 159 -25.71 -22.60 35.24
C THR A 159 -27.02 -22.42 34.49
N GLY A 160 -27.23 -23.22 33.44
CA GLY A 160 -28.54 -23.36 32.80
C GLY A 160 -29.59 -23.69 33.86
N GLY A 161 -30.77 -23.09 33.72
CA GLY A 161 -31.98 -23.49 34.44
C GLY A 161 -32.45 -24.88 34.04
#